data_AF-A0A935JMW9-F1
#
_entry.id   AF-A0A935JMW9-F1
#
_cell.length_a   1.000
_cell.length_b   1.000
_cell.length_c   1.000
_cell.angle_alpha   90.00
_cell.angle_beta   90.00
_cell.angle_gamma   90.00
#
_symmetry.space_group_name_H-M   'P 1'
#
loop_
_entity.id
_entity.type
_entity.pdbx_description
1 polymer ?
#
loop_
_entity_poly.entity_id
_entity_poly.type
_entity_poly.pdbx_seq_one_letter_code
_entity_poly.pdbx_strand_id
1 'polypeptide(L)' 'MFAFDTIDPTSDPSAEAIIFDSTTGNLFYNPDHETEGGLVLIASLTNISDLTDLDILILS' A
#
# COMPACT_ATOMS: atom_id res chain seq x y z
N MET A 1 10.64 23.35 -1.86
CA MET A 1 9.26 22.95 -2.20
C MET A 1 9.38 21.50 -2.60
N PHE A 2 9.13 20.59 -1.66
CA PHE A 2 9.20 19.15 -1.95
C PHE A 2 7.95 18.82 -2.75
N ALA A 3 8.12 18.49 -4.03
CA ALA A 3 7.05 17.86 -4.77
C ALA A 3 6.85 16.49 -4.11
N PHE A 4 5.65 16.24 -3.60
CA PHE A 4 5.15 14.87 -3.59
C PHE A 4 5.06 14.51 -5.07
N ASP A 5 6.13 13.93 -5.59
CA ASP A 5 6.09 13.34 -6.91
C ASP A 5 4.97 12.31 -6.83
N THR A 6 3.92 12.54 -7.61
CA THR A 6 2.96 11.52 -7.98
C THR A 6 3.71 10.51 -8.84
N ILE A 7 4.71 9.84 -8.26
CA ILE A 7 5.32 8.65 -8.86
C ILE A 7 4.13 7.74 -9.02
N ASP A 8 3.65 7.66 -10.25
CA ASP A 8 2.76 6.62 -10.68
C ASP A 8 3.48 5.32 -10.30
N PRO A 9 2.99 4.55 -9.31
CA PRO A 9 3.67 3.35 -8.84
C PRO A 9 3.81 2.31 -9.96
N THR A 10 3.15 2.52 -11.10
CA THR A 10 3.32 1.70 -12.30
C THR A 10 4.57 2.05 -13.13
N SER A 11 5.28 3.13 -12.82
CA SER A 11 6.44 3.62 -13.59
C SER A 11 7.78 3.03 -13.14
N ASP A 12 7.86 2.47 -11.94
CA ASP A 12 9.05 1.77 -11.43
C ASP A 12 8.70 0.31 -11.08
N PRO A 13 9.10 -0.67 -11.90
CA PRO A 13 8.84 -2.08 -11.63
C PRO A 13 9.62 -2.63 -10.42
N SER A 14 10.46 -1.82 -9.78
CA SER A 14 11.14 -2.14 -8.51
C SER A 14 10.61 -1.37 -7.31
N ALA A 15 9.55 -0.57 -7.47
CA ALA A 15 8.99 0.20 -6.37
C ALA A 15 8.25 -0.71 -5.38
N GLU A 16 8.75 -0.72 -4.15
CA GLU A 16 8.08 -1.31 -3.01
C GLU A 16 6.76 -0.58 -2.72
N ALA A 17 5.72 -1.32 -2.35
CA ALA A 17 4.41 -0.75 -2.05
C ALA A 17 3.78 -1.33 -0.79
N ILE A 18 2.92 -0.53 -0.16
CA ILE A 18 1.98 -0.97 0.86
C ILE A 18 0.58 -0.94 0.24
N ILE A 19 -0.12 -2.08 0.30
CA ILE A 19 -1.44 -2.26 -0.30
C ILE A 19 -2.46 -2.48 0.81
N PHE A 20 -3.53 -1.69 0.82
CA PHE A 20 -4.67 -1.87 1.70
C PHE A 20 -5.85 -2.51 0.94
N ASP A 21 -6.30 -3.67 1.42
CA ASP A 21 -7.56 -4.28 0.97
C ASP A 21 -8.70 -3.83 1.88
N SER A 22 -9.51 -2.87 1.41
CA SER A 22 -10.66 -2.31 2.15
C SER A 22 -11.79 -3.32 2.35
N THR A 23 -11.79 -4.45 1.66
CA THR A 23 -12.79 -5.52 1.83
C THR A 23 -12.47 -6.37 3.05
N THR A 24 -11.18 -6.67 3.26
CA THR A 24 -10.72 -7.58 4.32
C THR A 24 -10.05 -6.87 5.49
N GLY A 25 -9.62 -5.63 5.31
CA GLY A 25 -8.86 -4.85 6.29
C GLY A 25 -7.37 -5.15 6.32
N ASN A 26 -6.88 -5.95 5.37
CA ASN A 26 -5.51 -6.40 5.37
C ASN A 26 -4.56 -5.38 4.73
N LEU A 27 -3.40 -5.20 5.35
CA LEU A 27 -2.26 -4.47 4.79
C LEU A 27 -1.22 -5.49 4.31
N PHE A 28 -0.80 -5.33 3.06
CA PHE A 28 0.23 -6.15 2.43
C PHE A 28 1.45 -5.31 2.10
N TYR A 29 2.63 -5.87 2.32
CA TYR A 29 3.87 -5.37 1.75
C TYR A 29 4.13 -6.08 0.40
N ASN A 30 4.38 -5.29 -0.63
CA ASN A 30 4.74 -5.75 -1.97
C ASN A 30 6.15 -5.25 -2.31
N PRO A 31 7.20 -6.04 -2.04
CA PRO A 31 8.58 -5.63 -2.29
C PRO A 31 8.93 -5.49 -3.77
N ASP A 32 8.27 -6.27 -4.63
CA ASP A 32 8.66 -6.46 -6.03
C ASP A 32 7.59 -5.97 -7.03
N HIS A 33 6.56 -5.25 -6.54
CA HIS A 33 5.42 -4.78 -7.33
C HIS A 33 4.68 -5.89 -8.12
N GLU A 34 4.75 -7.14 -7.66
CA GLU A 34 4.08 -8.29 -8.30
C GLU A 34 2.61 -8.35 -7.88
N THR A 35 1.70 -8.65 -8.82
CA THR A 35 0.25 -8.71 -8.54
C THR A 35 -0.20 -10.04 -7.91
N GLU A 36 0.66 -11.07 -7.90
CA GLU A 36 0.31 -12.39 -7.36
C GLU A 36 1.57 -13.11 -6.82
N GLY A 37 1.46 -13.76 -5.65
CA GLY A 37 2.52 -14.60 -5.06
C GLY A 37 3.63 -13.89 -4.27
N GLY A 38 3.81 -12.57 -4.44
CA GLY A 38 4.81 -11.77 -3.72
C GLY A 38 4.31 -10.98 -2.51
N LEU A 39 2.99 -10.97 -2.26
CA LEU A 39 2.40 -10.17 -1.19
C LEU A 39 2.62 -10.80 0.19
N VAL A 40 3.17 -10.01 1.11
CA VAL A 40 3.36 -10.40 2.51
C VAL A 40 2.32 -9.68 3.37
N LEU A 41 1.44 -10.42 4.05
CA LEU A 41 0.52 -9.84 5.03
C LEU A 41 1.33 -9.28 6.22
N ILE A 42 1.20 -7.99 6.49
CA ILE A 42 1.93 -7.31 7.57
C ILE A 42 1.01 -6.87 8.72
N ALA A 43 -0.28 -6.64 8.46
CA ALA A 43 -1.26 -6.33 9.49
C ALA A 43 -2.70 -6.60 9.03
N SER A 44 -3.60 -6.79 9.99
CA SER A 44 -5.05 -6.81 9.77
C SER A 44 -5.70 -5.73 10.64
N LEU A 45 -6.28 -4.73 10.01
CA LEU A 45 -7.03 -3.65 10.65
C LEU A 45 -8.46 -4.13 10.95
N THR A 46 -9.01 -3.70 12.08
CA THR A 46 -10.38 -4.03 12.48
C THR A 46 -11.25 -2.77 12.51
N ASN A 47 -12.56 -2.93 12.35
CA ASN A 47 -13.53 -1.81 12.26
C ASN A 47 -13.21 -0.82 11.12
N ILE A 48 -12.93 -1.37 9.93
CA ILE A 48 -12.39 -0.64 8.77
C ILE A 48 -13.43 0.13 7.93
N SER A 49 -14.70 0.15 8.33
CA SER A 49 -15.80 0.68 7.51
C SER A 49 -15.64 2.14 7.10
N ASP A 50 -14.87 2.90 7.87
CA ASP A 50 -14.58 4.31 7.62
C ASP A 50 -13.13 4.58 7.21
N LEU A 51 -12.31 3.53 7.02
CA LEU A 51 -10.92 3.70 6.60
C LEU A 51 -10.82 3.92 5.09
N THR A 52 -10.14 5.00 4.75
CA THR A 52 -9.76 5.36 3.37
C THR A 52 -8.25 5.39 3.23
N ASP A 53 -7.75 5.56 2.01
CA ASP A 53 -6.34 5.80 1.74
C ASP A 53 -5.78 7.05 2.45
N LEU A 54 -6.63 8.05 2.73
CA LEU A 54 -6.26 9.28 3.45
C LEU A 54 -5.93 9.05 4.92
N ASP A 55 -6.38 7.93 5.50
CA ASP A 55 -6.13 7.58 6.91
C ASP A 55 -4.79 6.86 7.09
N ILE A 56 -4.08 6.55 6.00
CA ILE A 56 -2.81 5.83 5.99
C ILE A 56 -1.67 6.78 5.66
N LEU A 57 -0.76 6.99 6.63
CA LEU A 57 0.46 7.77 6.43
C LEU A 57 1.67 6.83 6.27
N ILE A 58 2.41 7.00 5.17
CA ILE A 58 3.70 6.35 4.94
C ILE A 58 4.84 7.30 5.35
N LEU A 59 5.75 6.82 6.18
CA LEU A 59 6.94 7.57 6.62
C LEU A 59 8.17 7.11 5.83
N SER A 60 8.96 8.07 5.33
CA SER A 60 10.22 7.86 4.60
C SER A 60 11.44 8.30 5.41
#